data_AF-A0A653YDD3-F1
#
_entry.id   AF-A0A653YDD3-F1
#
_cell.length_a   1.000
_cell.length_b   1.000
_cell.length_c   1.000
_cell.angle_alpha   90.00
_cell.angle_beta   90.00
_cell.angle_gamma   90.00
#
_symmetry.space_group_name_H-M   'P 1'
#
loop_
_entity.id
_entity.type
_entity.pdbx_description
1 polymer ?
#
loop_
_entity_poly.entity_id
_entity_poly.type
_entity_poly.pdbx_seq_one_letter_code
_entity_poly.pdbx_strand_id
1 'polypeptide(L)'
;MSHFFWNKAKINLDLIPQTINPLKMKRILAIFVLFFAFGLSSYAQERNENFVTLAKKDSKDVVTLLQLGDKEEIDFFNLFYYKYDEQSKTSSDERKKVIANVITKKLEASLTAENFDKLKRNTALFERVIN
;
A
#
# COMPACT_ATOMS: atom_id res chain seq x y z
N MET A 1 97.00 -3.88 15.77
CA MET A 1 96.94 -2.88 14.68
C MET A 1 95.67 -3.17 13.89
N SER A 2 94.60 -2.42 14.14
CA SER A 2 94.22 -1.23 13.35
C SER A 2 93.39 -1.66 12.12
N HIS A 3 92.17 -1.26 11.85
CA HIS A 3 91.34 -0.15 12.31
C HIS A 3 89.87 -0.57 12.25
N PHE A 4 89.15 -0.15 13.28
CA PHE A 4 87.71 -0.24 13.44
C PHE A 4 87.07 0.94 12.70
N PHE A 5 86.35 0.68 11.60
CA PHE A 5 85.53 1.70 10.92
C PHE A 5 84.05 1.35 11.11
N TRP A 6 83.36 2.13 11.94
CA TRP A 6 81.90 2.10 12.02
C TRP A 6 81.32 3.05 10.99
N ASN A 7 80.64 2.50 9.99
CA ASN A 7 79.80 3.26 9.07
C ASN A 7 78.38 3.35 9.66
N LYS A 8 77.91 4.56 9.97
CA LYS A 8 76.53 4.82 10.41
C LYS A 8 75.59 4.72 9.21
N ALA A 9 74.97 3.57 9.00
CA ALA A 9 73.79 3.45 8.15
C ALA A 9 72.52 3.71 8.98
N LYS A 10 72.00 4.94 8.89
CA LYS A 10 70.60 5.27 9.23
C LYS A 10 69.75 4.75 8.08
N ILE A 11 68.93 3.71 8.30
CA ILE A 11 67.92 3.30 7.33
C ILE A 11 66.57 3.23 8.04
N ASN A 12 65.60 3.91 7.42
CA ASN A 12 64.29 4.28 7.91
C ASN A 12 63.47 3.10 8.43
N LEU A 13 62.94 3.27 9.64
CA LEU A 13 61.92 2.41 10.22
C LEU A 13 60.52 2.95 9.86
N ASP A 14 60.18 2.99 8.58
CA ASP A 14 58.85 3.44 8.13
C ASP A 14 58.34 2.61 6.95
N LEU A 15 58.12 1.31 7.15
CA LEU A 15 57.29 0.52 6.24
C LEU A 15 56.52 -0.54 7.04
N ILE A 16 55.57 -0.07 7.87
CA ILE A 16 54.46 -0.91 8.33
C ILE A 16 53.32 -0.70 7.32
N PRO A 17 52.85 -1.72 6.59
CA PRO A 17 51.67 -1.57 5.75
C PRO A 17 50.47 -1.26 6.63
N GLN A 18 49.84 -0.10 6.38
CA GLN A 18 48.57 0.29 6.99
C GLN A 18 47.55 -0.83 6.76
N THR A 19 47.23 -1.56 7.83
CA THR A 19 46.14 -2.53 7.84
C THR A 19 44.86 -1.80 7.46
N ILE A 20 44.24 -2.18 6.34
CA ILE A 20 42.93 -1.67 5.94
C ILE A 20 41.95 -2.07 7.06
N ASN A 21 41.53 -1.09 7.86
CA ASN A 21 40.59 -1.29 8.96
C ASN A 21 39.25 -1.83 8.43
N PRO A 22 38.84 -3.08 8.71
CA PRO A 22 37.53 -3.61 8.27
C PRO A 22 36.36 -3.09 9.13
N LEU A 23 36.60 -2.09 10.00
CA LEU A 23 35.64 -1.61 10.99
C LEU A 23 34.75 -0.45 10.52
N LYS A 24 35.04 0.21 9.39
CA LYS A 24 34.20 1.32 8.87
C LYS A 24 33.12 0.88 7.86
N MET A 25 33.28 -0.25 7.17
CA MET A 25 32.32 -0.73 6.16
C MET A 25 31.06 -1.41 6.73
N LYS A 26 31.03 -1.75 8.03
CA LYS A 26 29.89 -2.45 8.66
C LYS A 26 28.69 -1.54 8.95
N ARG A 27 28.94 -0.24 9.14
CA ARG A 27 27.91 0.76 9.48
C ARG A 27 27.11 1.23 8.26
N ILE A 28 27.74 1.22 7.09
CA ILE A 28 27.10 1.61 5.82
C ILE A 28 26.08 0.56 5.39
N LEU A 29 26.41 -0.73 5.55
CA LEU A 29 25.49 -1.83 5.24
C LEU A 29 24.20 -1.76 6.08
N ALA A 30 24.31 -1.39 7.36
CA ALA A 30 23.15 -1.23 8.25
C ALA A 30 22.19 -0.12 7.80
N ILE A 31 22.71 0.97 7.23
CA ILE A 31 21.91 2.07 6.69
C ILE A 31 21.14 1.61 5.44
N PHE A 32 21.78 0.83 4.57
CA PHE A 32 21.11 0.26 3.39
C PHE A 32 20.01 -0.74 3.75
N VAL A 33 20.23 -1.58 4.77
CA VAL A 33 19.20 -2.50 5.28
C VAL A 33 18.04 -1.75 5.93
N LEU A 34 18.32 -0.63 6.62
CA LEU A 34 17.30 0.23 7.23
C LEU A 34 16.39 0.89 6.17
N PHE A 35 16.96 1.45 5.09
CA PHE A 35 16.17 2.03 4.00
C PHE A 35 15.30 1.00 3.27
N PHE A 36 15.75 -0.25 3.17
CA PHE A 36 14.96 -1.31 2.54
C PHE A 36 13.75 -1.75 3.39
N ALA A 37 13.86 -1.67 4.71
CA ALA A 37 12.78 -2.03 5.64
C ALA A 37 11.59 -1.04 5.60
N PHE A 38 11.83 0.24 5.33
CA PHE A 38 10.77 1.27 5.26
C PHE A 38 10.05 1.33 3.90
N GLY A 39 10.65 0.81 2.82
CA GLY A 39 10.06 0.88 1.48
C GLY A 39 8.84 -0.01 1.27
N LEU A 40 8.71 -1.10 2.04
CA LEU A 40 7.62 -2.07 1.88
C LEU A 40 6.31 -1.67 2.59
N SER A 41 6.37 -0.74 3.54
CA SER A 41 5.19 -0.30 4.32
C SER A 41 4.31 0.75 3.63
N SER A 42 4.83 1.50 2.65
CA SER A 42 4.07 2.58 1.99
C SER A 42 2.99 2.05 1.02
N TYR A 43 3.23 0.91 0.37
CA TYR A 43 2.35 0.38 -0.68
C TYR A 43 1.03 -0.25 -0.18
N ALA A 44 0.95 -0.60 1.11
CA ALA A 44 -0.27 -1.14 1.72
C ALA A 44 -1.16 -0.03 2.32
N GLN A 45 -0.55 1.07 2.79
CA GLN A 45 -1.26 2.18 3.39
C GLN A 45 -2.03 3.00 2.34
N GLU A 46 -1.43 3.27 1.19
CA GLU A 46 -2.05 4.06 0.11
C GLU A 46 -3.29 3.39 -0.51
N ARG A 47 -3.29 2.05 -0.60
CA ARG A 47 -4.44 1.30 -1.15
C ARG A 47 -5.69 1.40 -0.26
N ASN A 48 -5.53 1.27 1.05
CA ASN A 48 -6.66 1.35 1.98
C ASN A 48 -7.25 2.75 2.06
N GLU A 49 -6.42 3.80 2.04
CA GLU A 49 -6.89 5.19 2.02
C GLU A 49 -7.71 5.50 0.76
N ASN A 50 -7.30 4.94 -0.38
CA ASN A 50 -8.06 5.08 -1.63
C ASN A 50 -9.42 4.38 -1.55
N PHE A 51 -9.49 3.15 -1.02
CA PHE A 51 -10.74 2.41 -0.88
C PHE A 51 -11.73 3.09 0.07
N VAL A 52 -11.25 3.65 1.19
CA VAL A 52 -12.09 4.45 2.09
C VAL A 52 -12.68 5.66 1.36
N THR A 53 -11.86 6.37 0.59
CA THR A 53 -12.30 7.56 -0.15
C THR A 53 -13.35 7.20 -1.21
N LEU A 54 -13.10 6.15 -1.99
CA LEU A 54 -14.03 5.67 -3.02
C LEU A 54 -15.35 5.17 -2.40
N ALA A 55 -15.28 4.34 -1.36
CA ALA A 55 -16.46 3.80 -0.69
C ALA A 55 -17.33 4.90 -0.07
N LYS A 56 -16.70 5.92 0.54
CA LYS A 56 -17.40 7.07 1.12
C LYS A 56 -18.08 7.93 0.05
N LYS A 57 -17.43 8.11 -1.09
CA LYS A 57 -18.03 8.82 -2.23
C LYS A 57 -19.24 8.06 -2.75
N ASP A 58 -19.12 6.76 -2.95
CA ASP A 58 -20.20 5.92 -3.46
C ASP A 58 -21.38 5.81 -2.50
N SER A 59 -21.13 5.64 -1.20
CA SER A 59 -22.21 5.62 -0.19
C SER A 59 -22.97 6.94 -0.16
N LYS A 60 -22.25 8.06 -0.15
CA LYS A 60 -22.85 9.40 -0.16
C LYS A 60 -23.66 9.66 -1.42
N ASP A 61 -23.14 9.29 -2.60
CA ASP A 61 -23.83 9.49 -3.87
C ASP A 61 -25.13 8.65 -3.92
N VAL A 62 -25.12 7.41 -3.41
CA VAL A 62 -26.31 6.55 -3.31
C VAL A 62 -27.33 7.13 -2.33
N VAL A 63 -26.92 7.49 -1.12
CA VAL A 63 -27.81 8.06 -0.10
C VAL A 63 -28.42 9.38 -0.55
N THR A 64 -27.63 10.23 -1.23
CA THR A 64 -28.10 11.50 -1.80
C THR A 64 -29.15 11.26 -2.89
N LEU A 65 -28.89 10.33 -3.83
CA LEU A 65 -29.84 10.01 -4.90
C LEU A 65 -31.17 9.47 -4.32
N LEU A 66 -31.08 8.62 -3.31
CA LEU A 66 -32.21 7.90 -2.74
C LEU A 66 -32.86 8.63 -1.56
N GLN A 67 -32.29 9.76 -1.11
CA GLN A 67 -32.74 10.54 0.03
C GLN A 67 -32.85 9.69 1.32
N LEU A 68 -31.81 8.89 1.57
CA LEU A 68 -31.73 8.02 2.77
C LEU A 68 -31.00 8.74 3.91
N GLY A 69 -30.88 8.08 5.08
CA GLY A 69 -30.25 8.66 6.26
C GLY A 69 -28.80 8.22 6.49
N ASP A 70 -28.22 8.74 7.56
CA ASP A 70 -26.82 8.49 7.95
C ASP A 70 -26.55 7.01 8.25
N LYS A 71 -27.57 6.28 8.72
CA LYS A 71 -27.46 4.84 8.97
C LYS A 71 -27.21 4.10 7.65
N GLU A 72 -27.98 4.41 6.62
CA GLU A 72 -27.81 3.81 5.30
C GLU A 72 -26.46 4.21 4.68
N GLU A 73 -25.97 5.44 4.94
CA GLU A 73 -24.64 5.86 4.47
C GLU A 73 -23.54 4.97 5.06
N ILE A 74 -23.61 4.65 6.36
CA ILE A 74 -22.66 3.76 7.03
C ILE A 74 -22.77 2.33 6.50
N ASP A 75 -24.00 1.83 6.36
CA ASP A 75 -24.24 0.46 5.89
C ASP A 75 -23.74 0.29 4.43
N PHE A 76 -23.95 1.28 3.56
CA PHE A 76 -23.42 1.27 2.19
C PHE A 76 -21.92 1.54 2.12
N PHE A 77 -21.36 2.37 3.01
CA PHE A 77 -19.91 2.55 3.09
C PHE A 77 -19.21 1.20 3.34
N ASN A 78 -19.69 0.42 4.30
CA ASN A 78 -19.12 -0.90 4.61
C ASN A 78 -19.26 -1.87 3.43
N LEU A 79 -20.41 -1.84 2.73
CA LEU A 79 -20.65 -2.67 1.55
C LEU A 79 -19.66 -2.34 0.41
N PHE A 80 -19.47 -1.06 0.12
CA PHE A 80 -18.58 -0.63 -0.97
C PHE A 80 -17.10 -0.76 -0.60
N TYR A 81 -16.75 -0.57 0.67
CA TYR A 81 -15.39 -0.88 1.14
C TYR A 81 -15.07 -2.36 0.92
N TYR A 82 -15.99 -3.25 1.32
CA TYR A 82 -15.86 -4.70 1.07
C TYR A 82 -15.70 -5.01 -0.42
N LYS A 83 -16.46 -4.35 -1.30
CA LYS A 83 -16.30 -4.50 -2.76
C LYS A 83 -14.86 -4.19 -3.20
N TYR A 84 -14.35 -3.00 -2.86
CA TYR A 84 -13.02 -2.58 -3.29
C TYR A 84 -11.92 -3.48 -2.73
N ASP A 85 -12.04 -3.86 -1.46
CA ASP A 85 -11.10 -4.77 -0.80
C ASP A 85 -11.08 -6.15 -1.49
N GLU A 86 -12.24 -6.77 -1.72
CA GLU A 86 -12.33 -8.08 -2.37
C GLU A 86 -11.86 -8.07 -3.82
N GLN A 87 -12.21 -7.03 -4.58
CA GLN A 87 -11.75 -6.89 -5.96
C GLN A 87 -10.24 -6.69 -6.04
N SER A 88 -9.63 -6.04 -5.05
CA SER A 88 -8.18 -5.84 -5.00
C SER A 88 -7.39 -7.15 -4.82
N LYS A 89 -8.04 -8.18 -4.27
CA LYS A 89 -7.45 -9.50 -4.01
C LYS A 89 -7.48 -10.43 -5.23
N THR A 90 -8.11 -10.02 -6.33
CA THR A 90 -8.29 -10.86 -7.52
C THR A 90 -8.02 -10.11 -8.82
N SER A 91 -7.28 -10.75 -9.73
CA SER A 91 -7.13 -10.28 -11.12
C SER A 91 -8.12 -10.92 -12.09
N SER A 92 -8.85 -11.98 -11.68
CA SER A 92 -9.84 -12.66 -12.53
C SER A 92 -11.11 -11.82 -12.70
N ASP A 93 -11.51 -11.62 -13.95
CA ASP A 93 -12.73 -10.93 -14.32
C ASP A 93 -13.98 -11.74 -13.91
N GLU A 94 -13.91 -13.08 -13.94
CA GLU A 94 -14.97 -13.95 -13.44
C GLU A 94 -15.21 -13.72 -11.95
N ARG A 95 -14.15 -13.63 -11.14
CA ARG A 95 -14.31 -13.33 -9.71
C ARG A 95 -14.85 -11.93 -9.48
N LYS A 96 -14.43 -10.94 -10.27
CA LYS A 96 -15.01 -9.58 -10.19
C LYS A 96 -16.50 -9.57 -10.51
N LYS A 97 -16.95 -10.33 -11.52
CA LYS A 97 -18.38 -10.50 -11.84
C LYS A 97 -19.16 -11.15 -10.69
N VAL A 98 -18.57 -12.15 -10.04
CA VAL A 98 -19.19 -12.77 -8.85
C VAL A 98 -19.32 -11.76 -7.71
N ILE A 99 -18.29 -10.95 -7.45
CA ILE A 99 -18.34 -9.88 -6.44
C ILE A 99 -19.43 -8.87 -6.81
N ALA A 100 -19.48 -8.41 -8.07
CA ALA A 100 -20.50 -7.49 -8.54
C ALA A 100 -21.92 -8.03 -8.33
N ASN A 101 -22.16 -9.30 -8.63
CA ASN A 101 -23.45 -9.94 -8.38
C ASN A 101 -23.80 -9.98 -6.87
N VAL A 102 -22.82 -10.23 -6.00
CA VAL A 102 -23.02 -10.18 -4.54
C VAL A 102 -23.39 -8.77 -4.08
N ILE A 103 -22.70 -7.74 -4.59
CA ILE A 103 -23.03 -6.34 -4.28
C ILE A 103 -24.44 -5.99 -4.76
N THR A 104 -24.79 -6.35 -6.00
CA THR A 104 -26.13 -6.14 -6.56
C THR A 104 -27.21 -6.80 -5.69
N LYS A 105 -27.01 -8.05 -5.28
CA LYS A 105 -27.98 -8.78 -4.44
C LYS A 105 -28.12 -8.17 -3.04
N LYS A 106 -27.03 -7.66 -2.46
CA LYS A 106 -27.09 -6.95 -1.17
C LYS A 106 -27.82 -5.61 -1.31
N LEU A 107 -27.58 -4.86 -2.38
CA LEU A 107 -28.32 -3.62 -2.66
C LEU A 107 -29.82 -3.89 -2.84
N GLU A 108 -30.17 -4.94 -3.61
CA GLU A 108 -31.57 -5.37 -3.82
C GLU A 108 -32.25 -5.77 -2.50
N ALA A 109 -31.52 -6.40 -1.58
CA ALA A 109 -32.05 -6.80 -0.28
C ALA A 109 -32.14 -5.65 0.74
N SER A 110 -31.25 -4.66 0.65
CA SER A 110 -31.20 -3.52 1.57
C SER A 110 -32.13 -2.36 1.19
N LEU A 111 -32.53 -2.28 -0.08
CA LEU A 111 -33.38 -1.21 -0.60
C LEU A 111 -34.81 -1.68 -0.84
N THR A 112 -35.75 -0.74 -0.80
CA THR A 112 -37.10 -0.99 -1.34
C THR A 112 -37.01 -1.18 -2.87
N ALA A 113 -37.97 -1.90 -3.45
CA ALA A 113 -38.02 -2.11 -4.90
C ALA A 113 -37.98 -0.79 -5.69
N GLU A 114 -38.71 0.23 -5.22
CA GLU A 114 -38.71 1.57 -5.82
C GLU A 114 -37.32 2.23 -5.79
N ASN A 115 -36.64 2.20 -4.64
CA ASN A 115 -35.30 2.79 -4.50
C ASN A 115 -34.25 2.02 -5.31
N PHE A 116 -34.35 0.69 -5.37
CA PHE A 116 -33.47 -0.11 -6.21
C PHE A 116 -33.68 0.19 -7.70
N ASP A 117 -34.92 0.34 -8.14
CA ASP A 117 -35.24 0.76 -9.52
C ASP A 117 -34.76 2.19 -9.81
N LYS A 118 -34.89 3.11 -8.85
CA LYS A 118 -34.36 4.48 -8.96
C LYS A 118 -32.84 4.48 -9.12
N LEU A 119 -32.14 3.65 -8.35
CA LEU A 119 -30.69 3.48 -8.47
C LEU A 119 -30.31 2.93 -9.85
N LYS A 120 -30.96 1.85 -10.32
CA LYS A 120 -30.71 1.26 -11.66
C LYS A 120 -30.93 2.25 -12.81
N ARG A 121 -31.90 3.16 -12.68
CA ARG A 121 -32.15 4.22 -13.69
C ARG A 121 -30.99 5.20 -13.79
N ASN A 122 -30.24 5.41 -12.72
CA ASN A 122 -28.96 6.13 -12.77
C ASN A 122 -27.84 5.15 -13.16
N THR A 123 -27.78 4.79 -14.44
CA THR A 123 -26.86 3.77 -14.96
C THR A 123 -25.40 4.06 -14.61
N ALA A 124 -24.98 5.33 -14.67
CA ALA A 124 -23.62 5.74 -14.31
C ALA A 124 -23.29 5.46 -12.84
N LEU A 125 -24.21 5.75 -11.92
CA LEU A 125 -24.00 5.45 -10.50
C LEU A 125 -24.12 3.95 -10.24
N PHE A 126 -25.13 3.29 -10.80
CA PHE A 126 -25.38 1.85 -10.60
C PHE A 126 -24.19 1.01 -11.04
N GLU A 127 -23.70 1.20 -12.27
CA GLU A 127 -22.53 0.47 -12.78
C GLU A 127 -21.28 0.73 -11.94
N ARG A 128 -21.12 1.96 -11.43
CA ARG A 128 -19.97 2.30 -10.60
C ARG A 128 -20.01 1.62 -9.23
N VAL A 129 -21.18 1.53 -8.61
CA VAL A 129 -21.30 0.96 -7.26
C VAL A 129 -21.27 -0.56 -7.26
N ILE A 130 -21.70 -1.22 -8.34
CA ILE A 130 -21.66 -2.69 -8.44
C ILE A 130 -20.32 -3.23 -8.97
N ASN A 131 -19.60 -2.47 -9.80
CA ASN A 131 -18.33 -2.90 -10.39
C ASN A 131 -17.09 -2.32 -9.71
#